data_AF-A0A927CP13-F1
#
_entry.id   AF-A0A927CP13-F1
#
_cell.length_a   1.000
_cell.length_b   1.000
_cell.length_c   1.000
_cell.angle_alpha   90.00
_cell.angle_beta   90.00
_cell.angle_gamma   90.00
#
_symmetry.space_group_name_H-M   'P 1'
#
loop_
_entity.id
_entity.type
_entity.pdbx_description
1 polymer ?
#
loop_
_entity_poly.entity_id
_entity_poly.type
_entity_poly.pdbx_seq_one_letter_code
_entity_poly.pdbx_strand_id
1 'polypeptide(L)' 'MKKQQIGVIGLAVMGKNLALNIESRGFTVSVYNRS' A
#
# COMPACT_ATOMS: atom_id res chain seq x y z
N MET A 1 13.12 -10.99 5.55
CA MET A 1 12.08 -10.01 5.19
C MET A 1 10.72 -10.69 5.27
N LYS A 2 9.74 -10.11 5.99
CA LYS A 2 8.36 -10.64 5.97
C LYS A 2 7.68 -10.21 4.68
N LYS A 3 7.02 -11.15 3.99
CA LYS A 3 6.21 -10.85 2.80
C LYS A 3 4.92 -10.15 3.24
N GLN A 4 4.64 -9.01 2.63
CA GLN A 4 3.35 -8.33 2.72
C GLN A 4 2.32 -9.06 1.85
N GLN A 5 1.05 -8.92 2.19
CA GLN A 5 -0.04 -9.57 1.48
C GLN A 5 -0.40 -8.85 0.17
N ILE A 6 -0.23 -7.52 0.15
CA ILE A 6 -0.63 -6.66 -0.97
C ILE A 6 0.49 -5.66 -1.29
N GLY A 7 0.63 -5.30 -2.56
CA GLY A 7 1.56 -4.27 -3.03
C GLY A 7 0.82 -3.13 -3.74
N VAL A 8 1.17 -1.88 -3.41
CA VAL A 8 0.67 -0.68 -4.10
C VAL A 8 1.84 0.06 -4.72
N ILE A 9 1.80 0.24 -6.05
CA ILE A 9 2.79 1.00 -6.80
C ILE A 9 2.16 2.32 -7.27
N GLY A 10 2.80 3.44 -6.91
CA GLY A 10 2.30 4.79 -7.15
C GLY A 10 1.54 5.34 -5.95
N LEU A 11 2.11 6.38 -5.32
CA LEU A 11 1.59 7.00 -4.09
C LEU A 11 1.15 8.45 -4.29
N ALA A 12 0.55 8.77 -5.44
CA ALA A 12 -0.27 9.97 -5.56
C ALA A 12 -1.47 9.91 -4.58
N VAL A 13 -2.35 10.90 -4.60
CA VAL A 13 -3.47 11.00 -3.65
C VAL A 13 -4.31 9.71 -3.58
N MET A 14 -4.69 9.15 -4.74
CA MET A 14 -5.47 7.91 -4.78
C MET A 14 -4.69 6.70 -4.27
N GLY A 15 -3.42 6.55 -4.66
CA GLY A 15 -2.59 5.41 -4.26
C GLY A 15 -2.36 5.33 -2.76
N LYS A 16 -2.11 6.49 -2.13
CA LYS A 16 -2.02 6.58 -0.67
C LYS A 16 -3.35 6.21 0.01
N ASN A 17 -4.47 6.76 -0.46
CA ASN A 17 -5.78 6.47 0.11
C ASN A 17 -6.17 5.00 -0.04
N LEU A 18 -5.83 4.37 -1.17
CA LEU A 18 -6.05 2.94 -1.40
C LEU A 18 -5.21 2.09 -0.44
N ALA A 19 -3.92 2.39 -0.29
CA ALA A 19 -3.05 1.67 0.64
C ALA A 19 -3.57 1.75 2.09
N LEU A 20 -4.01 2.93 2.52
CA LEU A 20 -4.60 3.15 3.85
C LEU A 20 -5.93 2.43 4.03
N ASN A 21 -6.79 2.40 3.01
CA ASN A 21 -8.05 1.65 3.08
C ASN A 21 -7.80 0.15 3.25
N ILE A 22 -6.82 -0.40 2.52
CA ILE A 22 -6.46 -1.81 2.60
C ILE A 22 -5.85 -2.14 3.96
N GLU A 23 -4.96 -1.29 4.46
CA GLU A 23 -4.36 -1.43 5.78
C GLU A 23 -5.41 -1.39 6.90
N SER A 24 -6.40 -0.48 6.80
CA SER A 24 -7.50 -0.37 7.78
C SER A 24 -8.39 -1.63 7.87
N ARG A 25 -8.31 -2.52 6.88
CA ARG A 25 -9.00 -3.82 6.85
C ARG A 25 -8.14 -4.96 7.41
N GLY A 26 -6.99 -4.66 8.00
CA GLY A 26 -6.10 -5.61 8.65
C GLY A 26 -5.11 -6.31 7.71
N PHE A 27 -4.92 -5.81 6.49
CA PHE A 27 -3.95 -6.36 5.55
C PHE A 27 -2.61 -5.64 5.65
N THR A 28 -1.53 -6.41 5.56
CA THR A 28 -0.19 -5.84 5.42
C THR A 28 0.06 -5.40 3.98
N VAL A 29 0.39 -4.12 3.81
CA VAL A 29 0.58 -3.49 2.49
C VAL A 29 2.02 -3.04 2.32
N SER A 30 2.65 -3.47 1.24
CA SER A 30 3.92 -2.93 0.75
C SER A 30 3.63 -1.79 -0.22
N VAL A 31 4.42 -0.73 -0.18
CA VAL A 31 4.22 0.44 -1.05
C VAL A 31 5.52 0.80 -1.77
N TYR A 32 5.41 1.24 -3.01
CA TYR A 32 6.53 1.76 -3.79
C TYR A 32 6.08 2.98 -4.59
N ASN A 33 6.87 4.05 -4.54
CA ASN A 33 6.72 5.20 -5.41
C ASN A 33 8.05 5.46 -6.11
N ARG A 34 8.00 5.78 -7.40
CA ARG A 34 9.21 6.07 -8.19
C ARG A 34 9.87 7.41 -7.79
N SER A 35 9.09 8.32 -7.21
CA SER A 35 9.49 9.67 -6.82
C SER A 35 9.50 9.84 -5.31
#